data_AF-A0A6P0M730-F1
#
_entry.id   AF-A0A6P0M730-F1
#
_cell.length_a   1.000
_cell.length_b   1.000
_cell.length_c   1.000
_cell.angle_alpha   90.00
_cell.angle_beta   90.00
_cell.angle_gamma   90.00
#
_symmetry.space_group_name_H-M   'P 1'
#
loop_
_entity.id
_entity.type
_entity.pdbx_description
1 polymer ?
#
loop_
_entity_poly.entity_id
_entity_poly.type
_entity_poly.pdbx_seq_one_letter_code
_entity_poly.pdbx_strand_id
1 'polypeptide(L)' 'SYTSKTCTNCGHRHNKLGGSKIFRCPECKMELPRDIGGGRNIMIRSLQAAAFTSNGDAILVQDA' A
#
# COMPACT_ATOMS: atom_id res chain seq x y z
N SER A 1 -10.76 -2.08 -0.23
CA SER A 1 -10.90 -2.49 -1.65
C SER A 1 -10.09 -1.53 -2.53
N TYR A 2 -9.61 -1.96 -3.70
CA TYR A 2 -8.75 -1.21 -4.65
C TYR A 2 -7.26 -1.02 -4.30
N THR A 3 -6.70 -1.92 -3.50
CA THR A 3 -5.28 -1.85 -3.09
C THR A 3 -4.31 -1.90 -4.26
N SER A 4 -4.60 -2.66 -5.31
CA SER A 4 -3.78 -2.73 -6.54
C SER A 4 -3.84 -1.48 -7.43
N LYS A 5 -4.84 -0.61 -7.23
CA LYS A 5 -5.04 0.63 -8.01
C LYS A 5 -4.57 1.89 -7.28
N THR A 6 -4.15 1.76 -6.02
CA THR A 6 -3.81 2.92 -5.18
C THR A 6 -2.30 3.03 -5.09
N CYS A 7 -1.75 4.21 -5.36
CA CYS A 7 -0.33 4.45 -5.22
C CYS A 7 0.07 4.34 -3.75
N THR A 8 1.03 3.48 -3.44
CA THR A 8 1.52 3.29 -2.06
C THR A 8 2.35 4.47 -1.53
N ASN A 9 2.64 5.46 -2.38
CA ASN A 9 3.42 6.65 -2.03
C ASN A 9 2.54 7.88 -1.82
N CYS A 10 1.79 8.28 -2.85
CA CYS A 10 0.97 9.49 -2.79
C CYS A 10 -0.51 9.24 -2.53
N GLY A 11 -0.97 7.98 -2.51
CA GLY A 11 -2.38 7.65 -2.31
C GLY A 11 -3.29 7.84 -3.53
N HIS A 12 -2.77 8.35 -4.66
CA HIS A 12 -3.57 8.52 -5.88
C HIS A 12 -4.13 7.18 -6.40
N ARG A 13 -5.40 7.18 -6.82
CA ARG A 13 -6.05 6.01 -7.38
C ARG A 13 -6.05 6.01 -8.90
N HIS A 14 -5.30 5.09 -9.49
CA HIS A 14 -5.24 4.88 -10.93
C HIS A 14 -6.51 4.19 -11.45
N ASN A 15 -7.51 4.99 -11.85
CA ASN A 15 -8.81 4.50 -12.30
C ASN A 15 -8.73 3.58 -13.54
N LYS A 16 -7.76 3.79 -14.43
CA LYS A 16 -7.61 3.09 -15.73
C LYS A 16 -6.50 2.02 -15.78
N LEU A 17 -6.14 1.39 -14.65
CA LEU A 17 -4.96 0.52 -14.57
C LEU A 17 -5.06 -0.78 -15.40
N GLY A 18 -6.28 -1.26 -15.67
CA GLY A 18 -6.52 -2.50 -16.44
C GLY A 18 -5.80 -3.73 -15.85
N GLY A 19 -5.16 -4.54 -16.71
CA GLY A 19 -4.39 -5.74 -16.36
C GLY A 19 -2.85 -5.59 -16.34
N SER A 20 -2.31 -4.37 -16.44
CA SER A 20 -0.85 -4.12 -16.41
C SER A 20 -0.14 -4.68 -15.16
N LYS A 21 0.90 -5.50 -15.33
CA LYS A 21 1.70 -6.05 -14.22
C LYS A 21 2.48 -4.97 -13.45
N ILE A 22 2.81 -3.87 -14.10
CA ILE A 22 3.49 -2.72 -13.49
C ILE A 22 2.48 -1.61 -13.24
N PHE A 23 2.47 -1.11 -12.00
CA PHE A 23 1.75 0.09 -11.62
C PHE A 23 2.64 1.31 -11.85
N ARG A 24 2.15 2.29 -12.59
CA ARG A 24 2.79 3.60 -12.78
C ARG A 24 1.86 4.68 -12.27
N CYS A 25 2.27 5.43 -11.26
CA CYS A 25 1.44 6.48 -10.71
C CYS A 25 1.37 7.69 -11.67
N PRO A 26 0.18 8.17 -12.08
CA PRO A 26 0.07 9.33 -12.96
C PRO A 26 0.45 10.65 -12.25
N GLU A 27 0.38 10.69 -10.91
CA GLU A 27 0.72 11.90 -10.13
C GLU A 27 2.19 11.92 -9.74
N CYS A 28 2.66 10.94 -8.95
CA CYS A 28 4.02 10.95 -8.41
C CYS A 28 5.03 10.15 -9.23
N LYS A 29 4.62 9.59 -10.38
CA LYS A 29 5.47 8.82 -11.32
C LYS A 29 6.17 7.58 -10.73
N MET A 30 5.77 7.15 -9.53
CA MET A 30 6.28 5.93 -8.91
C MET A 30 5.93 4.72 -9.78
N GLU A 31 6.93 3.85 -10.02
CA GLU A 31 6.75 2.57 -10.68
C GLU A 31 7.03 1.42 -9.71
N LEU A 32 6.14 0.43 -9.66
CA LEU A 32 6.32 -0.78 -8.87
C LEU A 32 5.49 -1.93 -9.44
N PRO A 33 5.85 -3.20 -9.15
CA PRO A 33 4.99 -4.33 -9.45
C PRO A 33 3.64 -4.19 -8.76
N ARG A 34 2.55 -4.46 -9.48
CA ARG A 34 1.17 -4.31 -9.00
C ARG A 34 0.94 -5.10 -7.71
N ASP A 35 1.44 -6.33 -7.65
CA ASP A 35 1.20 -7.23 -6.51
C ASP A 35 1.92 -6.76 -5.25
N ILE A 36 3.15 -6.26 -5.40
CA ILE A 36 3.91 -5.63 -4.31
C ILE A 36 3.17 -4.40 -3.79
N GLY A 37 2.68 -3.55 -4.69
CA GLY A 37 1.89 -2.38 -4.32
C GLY A 37 0.58 -2.73 -3.63
N GLY A 38 -0.12 -3.74 -4.15
CA GLY A 38 -1.34 -4.28 -3.57
C GLY A 38 -1.11 -4.84 -2.17
N GLY A 39 -0.07 -5.65 -1.98
CA GLY A 39 0.32 -6.22 -0.69
C GLY A 39 0.67 -5.15 0.34
N ARG A 40 1.49 -4.16 -0.04
CA ARG A 40 1.84 -3.03 0.84
C ARG A 40 0.61 -2.24 1.28
N ASN A 41 -0.32 -1.96 0.37
CA ASN A 41 -1.57 -1.27 0.72
C ASN A 41 -2.49 -2.11 1.63
N ILE A 42 -2.46 -3.45 1.53
CA ILE A 42 -3.17 -4.32 2.48
C ILE A 42 -2.52 -4.21 3.87
N MET A 43 -1.20 -4.34 3.96
CA MET A 43 -0.45 -4.19 5.21
C MET A 43 -0.73 -2.84 5.88
N ILE A 44 -0.65 -1.73 5.14
CA ILE A 44 -0.93 -0.39 5.67
C ILE A 44 -2.34 -0.32 6.25
N ARG A 45 -3.35 -0.86 5.54
CA ARG A 45 -4.73 -0.90 6.05
C ARG A 45 -4.86 -1.72 7.33
N SER A 46 -4.16 -2.85 7.43
CA SER A 46 -4.16 -3.67 8.64
C SER A 46 -3.51 -2.95 9.81
N LEU A 47 -2.38 -2.29 9.57
CA LEU A 47 -1.68 -1.48 10.59
C LEU A 47 -2.52 -0.28 11.03
N GLN A 48 -3.23 0.38 10.13
CA GLN A 48 -4.15 1.46 10.49
C GLN A 48 -5.32 0.99 11.38
N ALA A 49 -5.73 -0.27 11.26
CA ALA A 49 -6.81 -0.84 12.06
C ALA A 49 -6.32 -1.43 13.40
N ALA A 50 -5.01 -1.50 13.63
CA ALA A 50 -4.41 -2.06 14.83
C ALA A 50 -3.70 -0.98 15.64
N ALA A 51 -3.75 -1.06 16.98
CA ALA A 51 -2.83 -0.31 17.82
C ALA A 51 -1.46 -1.00 17.75
N PHE A 52 -0.44 -0.30 17.26
CA PHE A 52 0.92 -0.83 17.22
C PHE A 52 1.93 0.23 17.62
N THR A 53 3.08 -0.22 18.09
CA THR A 53 4.26 0.61 18.36
C THR A 53 5.45 0.02 17.63
N SER A 54 6.36 0.89 17.18
CA SER A 54 7.64 0.48 16.60
C SER A 54 8.74 0.67 17.63
N ASN A 55 9.54 -0.37 17.90
CA ASN A 55 10.72 -0.31 18.76
C ASN A 55 11.93 -0.83 17.98
N GLY A 56 12.76 0.09 17.46
CA GLY A 56 13.85 -0.26 16.55
C GLY A 56 13.31 -1.02 15.33
N ASP A 57 13.81 -2.22 15.10
CA ASP A 57 13.43 -3.10 13.98
C ASP A 57 12.20 -3.99 14.29
N ALA A 58 11.59 -3.85 15.48
CA ALA A 58 10.43 -4.64 15.89
C ALA A 58 9.13 -3.84 15.80
N ILE A 59 8.07 -4.49 15.31
CA ILE A 59 6.69 -4.00 15.42
C ILE A 59 6.02 -4.76 16.56
N LEU A 60 5.57 -4.03 17.58
CA LEU A 60 4.81 -4.53 18.71
C LEU A 60 3.34 -4.17 18.51
N VAL A 61 2.50 -5.17 18.27
CA VAL A 61 1.04 -4.98 18.19
C VAL A 61 0.52 -4.98 19.62
N GLN A 62 -0.20 -3.95 20.02
CA GLN A 62 -0.87 -3.90 21.31
C GLN A 62 -2.15 -4.73 21.20
N ASP A 63 -2.28 -5.75 22.04
CA ASP A 63 -3.55 -6.46 22.21
C ASP A 63 -4.56 -5.50 22.85
N ALA A 64 -5.81 -5.57 22.38
CA ALA A 64 -6.92 -4.77 22.88
C ALA A 64 -7.30 -5.14 24.32
#